data_AF-A0ABD7Z1C8-F1
#
_entry.id   AF-A0ABD7Z1C8-F1
#
_cell.length_a   1.000
_cell.length_b   1.000
_cell.length_c   1.000
_cell.angle_alpha   90.00
_cell.angle_beta   90.00
_cell.angle_gamma   90.00
#
_symmetry.space_group_name_H-M   'P 1'
#
loop_
_entity.id
_entity.type
_entity.pdbx_description
1 polymer ?
#
loop_
_entity_poly.entity_id
_entity_poly.type
_entity_poly.pdbx_seq_one_letter_code
_entity_poly.pdbx_strand_id
1 'polypeptide(L)'
;MGNAGKRTSANSLAGELTGITQKQLDKKFKHAADFGITTTKKNPETLGQYETAIKNHMGDSATKPQGTYGFVKDSKVFFNSSTNNAVVLDSSGNFVTGFKLTPGTAQYDNYMKNGVLR
;
A
#
# COMPACT_ATOMS: atom_id res chain seq x y z
N MET A 1 23.10 24.94 -29.05
CA MET A 1 23.56 23.82 -28.21
C MET A 1 22.66 23.81 -26.96
N GLY A 2 21.61 22.99 -26.85
CA GLY A 2 21.70 21.56 -26.54
C GLY A 2 22.37 21.39 -25.17
N ASN A 3 21.77 20.95 -24.07
CA ASN A 3 20.67 20.00 -23.91
C ASN A 3 20.01 20.19 -22.53
N ALA A 4 18.70 19.99 -22.48
CA ALA A 4 17.91 19.91 -21.27
C ALA A 4 18.28 18.65 -20.48
N GLY A 5 18.96 18.83 -19.34
CA GLY A 5 19.11 17.80 -18.31
C GLY A 5 17.77 17.59 -17.62
N LYS A 6 16.95 16.72 -18.22
CA LYS A 6 15.73 16.12 -17.69
C LYS A 6 15.91 15.84 -16.19
N ARG A 7 15.26 16.64 -15.34
CA ARG A 7 15.04 16.29 -13.93
C ARG A 7 14.13 15.08 -13.93
N THR A 8 14.72 13.89 -13.95
CA THR A 8 14.00 12.63 -13.94
C THR A 8 13.24 12.55 -12.62
N SER A 9 11.92 12.55 -12.73
CA SER A 9 10.94 12.41 -11.66
C SER A 9 11.33 11.39 -10.60
N ALA A 10 11.85 11.88 -9.47
CA ALA A 10 11.47 11.32 -8.17
C ALA A 10 9.99 11.69 -7.96
N ASN A 11 9.11 11.07 -8.73
CA ASN A 11 7.66 11.22 -8.57
C ASN A 11 7.32 10.46 -7.29
N SER A 12 7.29 11.18 -6.18
CA SER A 12 7.16 10.63 -4.83
C SER A 12 5.93 9.73 -4.76
N LEU A 13 6.11 8.43 -4.55
CA LEU A 13 4.98 7.52 -4.24
C LEU A 13 4.23 7.96 -2.99
N ALA A 14 4.90 8.72 -2.11
CA ALA A 14 4.29 9.44 -1.01
C ALA A 14 3.18 10.43 -1.45
N GLY A 15 3.23 10.98 -2.67
CA GLY A 15 2.21 11.86 -3.22
C GLY A 15 0.99 11.15 -3.79
N GLU A 16 1.04 9.83 -3.96
CA GLU A 16 -0.13 9.02 -4.38
C GLU A 16 -1.07 8.76 -3.20
N LEU A 17 -0.54 8.68 -1.97
CA LEU A 17 -1.32 8.57 -0.75
C LEU A 17 -1.81 9.97 -0.33
N THR A 18 -3.05 10.30 -0.67
CA THR A 18 -3.65 11.61 -0.41
C THR A 18 -4.44 11.65 0.89
N GLY A 19 -4.94 10.50 1.37
CA GLY A 19 -5.82 10.45 2.53
C GLY A 19 -5.82 9.11 3.26
N ILE A 20 -5.78 9.18 4.60
CA ILE A 20 -6.08 8.07 5.50
C ILE A 20 -7.10 8.57 6.52
N THR A 21 -8.21 7.85 6.66
CA THR A 21 -9.24 8.20 7.67
C THR A 21 -9.16 7.25 8.85
N GLN A 22 -9.42 7.76 10.06
CA GLN A 22 -9.45 6.95 11.27
C GLN A 22 -10.50 5.83 11.19
N LYS A 23 -11.65 6.10 10.56
CA LYS A 23 -12.70 5.09 10.30
C LYS A 23 -12.18 3.94 9.44
N GLN A 24 -11.36 4.25 8.42
CA GLN A 24 -10.81 3.23 7.56
C GLN A 24 -9.69 2.43 8.25
N LEU A 25 -8.82 3.10 9.02
CA LEU A 25 -7.81 2.43 9.85
C LEU A 25 -8.49 1.46 10.83
N ASP A 26 -9.55 1.90 11.50
CA ASP A 26 -10.32 1.08 12.44
C ASP A 26 -10.89 -0.18 11.76
N LYS A 27 -11.52 0.00 10.59
CA LYS A 27 -12.08 -1.10 9.79
C LYS A 27 -11.02 -2.09 9.31
N LYS A 28 -9.79 -1.62 9.06
CA LYS A 28 -8.70 -2.40 8.47
C LYS A 28 -7.62 -2.81 9.47
N PHE A 29 -7.81 -2.52 10.75
CA PHE A 29 -6.84 -2.83 11.80
C PHE A 29 -6.54 -4.33 11.94
N LYS A 30 -7.44 -5.21 11.48
CA LYS A 30 -7.19 -6.65 11.38
C LYS A 30 -5.95 -7.03 10.52
N HIS A 31 -5.48 -6.11 9.67
CA HIS A 31 -4.27 -6.29 8.87
C HIS A 31 -3.03 -5.63 9.48
N ALA A 32 -3.14 -4.93 10.62
CA ALA A 32 -2.01 -4.22 11.23
C ALA A 32 -0.83 -5.16 11.57
N ALA A 33 -1.12 -6.43 11.90
CA ALA A 33 -0.11 -7.45 12.13
C ALA A 33 0.77 -7.73 10.89
N ASP A 34 0.21 -7.61 9.68
CA ASP A 34 0.97 -7.75 8.42
C ASP A 34 2.04 -6.64 8.28
N PHE A 35 1.82 -5.51 8.96
CA PHE A 35 2.72 -4.36 9.02
C PHE A 35 3.55 -4.31 10.32
N GLY A 36 3.62 -5.42 11.06
CA GLY A 36 4.45 -5.55 12.26
C GLY A 36 3.80 -5.08 13.58
N ILE A 37 2.52 -4.70 13.56
CA ILE A 37 1.79 -4.29 14.77
C ILE A 37 1.08 -5.52 15.35
N THR A 38 1.77 -6.25 16.22
CA THR A 38 1.35 -7.59 16.70
C THR A 38 0.38 -7.57 17.88
N THR A 39 -0.06 -6.38 18.32
CA THR A 39 -1.04 -6.24 19.41
C THR A 39 -2.47 -6.43 18.91
N THR A 40 -3.30 -7.09 19.71
CA THR A 40 -4.74 -7.20 19.47
C THR A 40 -5.52 -5.98 20.00
N LYS A 41 -4.87 -5.11 20.79
CA LYS A 41 -5.50 -3.91 21.33
C LYS A 41 -5.67 -2.85 20.24
N LYS A 42 -6.92 -2.59 19.86
CA LYS A 42 -7.27 -1.48 18.96
C LYS A 42 -7.61 -0.24 19.79
N ASN A 43 -6.76 0.78 19.72
CA ASN A 43 -6.92 2.06 20.42
C ASN A 43 -6.30 3.19 19.57
N PRO A 44 -6.42 4.48 19.97
CA PRO A 44 -5.88 5.59 19.17
C PRO A 44 -4.37 5.48 18.89
N GLU A 45 -3.58 4.98 19.85
CA GLU A 45 -2.14 4.80 19.69
C GLU A 45 -1.82 3.76 18.61
N THR A 46 -2.45 2.58 18.68
CA THR A 46 -2.19 1.50 17.73
C THR A 46 -2.75 1.80 16.33
N LEU A 47 -3.83 2.58 16.24
CA LEU A 47 -4.29 3.15 14.97
C LEU A 47 -3.28 4.14 14.38
N GLY A 48 -2.64 4.98 15.21
CA GLY A 48 -1.56 5.88 14.78
C GLY A 48 -0.31 5.13 14.32
N GLN A 49 0.05 4.03 14.98
CA GLN A 49 1.11 3.13 14.52
C GLN A 49 0.76 2.52 13.16
N TYR A 50 -0.49 2.11 12.96
CA TYR A 50 -0.94 1.52 11.70
C TYR A 50 -0.91 2.55 10.55
N GLU A 51 -1.36 3.77 10.81
CA GLU A 51 -1.21 4.87 9.86
C GLU A 51 0.25 5.12 9.48
N THR A 52 1.13 5.17 10.48
CA THR A 52 2.57 5.36 10.28
C THR A 52 3.17 4.24 9.44
N ALA A 53 2.77 2.98 9.69
CA ALA A 53 3.25 1.84 8.93
C ALA A 53 2.79 1.88 7.46
N ILE A 54 1.56 2.33 7.17
CA ILE A 54 1.08 2.55 5.79
C ILE A 54 1.89 3.67 5.11
N LYS A 55 2.15 4.78 5.80
CA LYS A 55 2.97 5.89 5.25
C LYS A 55 4.40 5.43 4.96
N ASN A 56 5.00 4.68 5.88
CA ASN A 56 6.35 4.13 5.71
C ASN A 56 6.40 3.17 4.52
N HIS A 57 5.39 2.29 4.39
CA HIS A 57 5.26 1.43 3.21
C HIS A 57 5.23 2.26 1.92
N MET A 58 4.44 3.32 1.85
CA MET A 58 4.35 4.18 0.66
C MET A 58 5.62 4.99 0.36
N GLY A 59 6.42 5.29 1.40
CA GLY A 59 7.71 5.98 1.27
C GLY A 59 8.90 5.06 0.99
N ASP A 60 8.74 3.75 1.11
CA ASP A 60 9.83 2.78 0.96
C ASP A 60 10.26 2.63 -0.51
N SER A 61 11.58 2.57 -0.72
CA SER A 61 12.17 2.48 -2.07
C SER A 61 11.85 1.19 -2.82
N ALA A 62 11.56 0.10 -2.11
CA ALA A 62 11.14 -1.19 -2.65
C ALA A 62 9.63 -1.22 -2.98
N THR A 63 8.87 -0.21 -2.56
CA THR A 63 7.47 -0.06 -2.95
C THR A 63 7.37 0.46 -4.37
N LYS A 64 6.53 -0.18 -5.19
CA LYS A 64 6.21 0.22 -6.56
C LYS A 64 4.71 0.10 -6.84
N PRO A 65 4.15 0.97 -7.70
CA PRO A 65 2.82 0.75 -8.25
C PRO A 65 2.82 -0.54 -9.05
N GLN A 66 1.92 -1.46 -8.75
CA GLN A 66 1.82 -2.75 -9.39
C GLN A 66 0.38 -3.22 -9.40
N GLY A 67 -0.34 -2.96 -10.49
CA GLY A 67 -1.68 -3.52 -10.68
C GLY A 67 -2.81 -2.81 -9.92
N THR A 68 -3.95 -3.49 -9.84
CA THR A 68 -5.23 -2.94 -9.36
C THR A 68 -5.93 -3.89 -8.40
N TYR A 69 -6.93 -3.38 -7.67
CA TYR A 69 -7.74 -4.18 -6.74
C TYR A 69 -9.14 -4.41 -7.31
N GLY A 70 -9.50 -5.68 -7.54
CA GLY A 70 -10.69 -6.06 -8.30
C GLY A 70 -12.03 -5.63 -7.68
N PHE A 71 -12.06 -5.20 -6.42
CA PHE A 71 -13.28 -4.75 -5.72
C PHE A 71 -13.43 -3.24 -5.66
N VAL A 72 -12.42 -2.48 -6.09
CA VAL A 72 -12.47 -1.02 -6.11
C VAL A 72 -12.08 -0.54 -7.49
N LYS A 73 -13.05 0.03 -8.19
CA LYS A 73 -12.87 0.56 -9.53
C LYS A 73 -11.75 1.60 -9.53
N ASP A 74 -10.90 1.55 -10.55
CA ASP A 74 -9.79 2.49 -10.77
C ASP A 74 -8.79 2.59 -9.61
N SER A 75 -8.76 1.57 -8.75
CA SER A 75 -7.79 1.47 -7.66
C SER A 75 -6.38 1.18 -8.16
N LYS A 76 -5.41 1.59 -7.36
CA LYS A 76 -3.99 1.29 -7.57
C LYS A 76 -3.48 0.45 -6.40
N VAL A 77 -2.67 -0.56 -6.70
CA VAL A 77 -1.97 -1.34 -5.69
C VAL A 77 -0.49 -0.94 -5.68
N PHE A 78 0.07 -0.78 -4.49
CA PHE A 78 1.46 -0.43 -4.23
C PHE A 78 2.09 -1.58 -3.46
N PHE A 79 2.92 -2.35 -4.15
CA PHE A 79 3.53 -3.56 -3.61
C PHE A 79 4.98 -3.30 -3.22
N ASN A 80 5.38 -3.81 -2.06
CA ASN A 80 6.75 -3.76 -1.58
C ASN A 80 7.39 -5.15 -1.66
N SER A 81 8.44 -5.29 -2.48
CA SER A 81 9.09 -6.59 -2.71
C SER A 81 9.93 -7.09 -1.53
N SER A 82 10.31 -6.23 -0.59
CA SER A 82 11.07 -6.61 0.60
C SER A 82 10.17 -7.21 1.69
N THR A 83 8.96 -6.68 1.87
CA THR A 83 8.01 -7.15 2.90
C THR A 83 6.96 -8.13 2.36
N ASN A 84 6.76 -8.12 1.04
CA ASN A 84 5.61 -8.70 0.34
C ASN A 84 4.26 -8.09 0.74
N ASN A 85 4.26 -6.88 1.31
CA ASN A 85 3.02 -6.18 1.62
C ASN A 85 2.49 -5.45 0.39
N ALA A 86 1.17 -5.32 0.32
CA ALA A 86 0.47 -4.49 -0.64
C ALA A 86 -0.36 -3.44 0.09
N VAL A 87 -0.36 -2.21 -0.42
CA VAL A 87 -1.29 -1.13 -0.03
C VAL A 87 -2.14 -0.78 -1.23
N VAL A 88 -3.45 -0.69 -1.03
CA VAL A 88 -4.43 -0.36 -2.05
C VAL A 88 -4.94 1.05 -1.80
N LEU A 89 -4.89 1.88 -2.84
CA LEU A 89 -5.51 3.20 -2.86
C LEU A 89 -6.68 3.22 -3.84
N ASP A 90 -7.71 4.01 -3.54
CA ASP A 90 -8.76 4.33 -4.51
C ASP A 90 -8.24 5.31 -5.59
N SER A 91 -9.10 5.65 -6.54
CA SER A 91 -8.75 6.56 -7.65
C SER A 91 -8.40 7.98 -7.20
N SER A 92 -8.78 8.37 -5.97
CA SER A 92 -8.47 9.67 -5.38
C SER A 92 -7.21 9.64 -4.51
N GLY A 93 -6.58 8.47 -4.34
CA GLY A 93 -5.40 8.28 -3.50
C GLY A 93 -5.72 7.98 -2.04
N ASN A 94 -6.98 7.71 -1.68
CA ASN A 94 -7.33 7.36 -0.30
C ASN A 94 -6.99 5.90 -0.02
N PHE A 95 -6.47 5.64 1.17
CA PHE A 95 -6.22 4.28 1.64
C PHE A 95 -7.52 3.46 1.68
N VAL A 96 -7.50 2.30 1.01
CA VAL A 96 -8.61 1.33 1.00
C VAL A 96 -8.29 0.16 1.91
N THR A 97 -7.15 -0.49 1.72
CA THR A 97 -6.76 -1.69 2.48
C THR A 97 -5.27 -1.95 2.27
N GLY A 98 -4.68 -2.78 3.12
CA GLY A 98 -3.35 -3.33 2.87
C GLY A 98 -3.20 -4.64 3.63
N PHE A 99 -2.33 -5.52 3.14
CA PHE A 99 -2.05 -6.82 3.73
C PHE A 99 -0.81 -7.45 3.10
N LYS A 100 -0.29 -8.49 3.77
CA LYS A 100 0.84 -9.27 3.27
C LYS A 100 0.37 -10.30 2.25
N LEU A 101 1.07 -10.41 1.12
CA LEU A 101 0.90 -11.49 0.16
C LEU A 101 1.91 -12.58 0.48
N THR A 102 1.43 -13.79 0.74
CA THR A 102 2.29 -14.93 1.06
C THR A 102 2.77 -15.60 -0.23
N PRO A 103 4.08 -15.63 -0.53
CA PRO A 103 4.63 -16.31 -1.70
C PRO A 103 4.23 -17.79 -1.74
N GLY A 104 3.94 -18.31 -2.94
CA GLY A 104 3.49 -19.68 -3.14
C GLY A 104 2.00 -19.93 -2.85
N THR A 105 1.24 -18.88 -2.51
CA THR A 105 -0.22 -18.95 -2.47
C THR A 105 -0.80 -18.60 -3.83
N ALA A 106 -1.96 -19.17 -4.16
CA ALA A 106 -2.67 -18.85 -5.40
C ALA A 106 -2.98 -17.35 -5.53
N GLN A 107 -3.22 -16.64 -4.43
CA GLN A 107 -3.45 -15.19 -4.47
C GLN A 107 -2.18 -14.44 -4.88
N TYR A 108 -1.03 -14.77 -4.28
CA TYR A 108 0.26 -14.18 -4.65
C TYR A 108 0.58 -14.47 -6.12
N ASP A 109 0.49 -15.73 -6.54
CA ASP A 109 0.85 -16.14 -7.90
C ASP A 109 -0.04 -15.46 -8.95
N ASN A 110 -1.35 -15.40 -8.70
CA ASN A 110 -2.28 -14.70 -9.58
C ASN A 110 -2.03 -13.20 -9.63
N TYR A 111 -1.74 -12.57 -8.49
CA TYR A 111 -1.43 -11.15 -8.45
C TYR A 111 -0.13 -10.83 -9.18
N MET A 112 0.93 -11.62 -8.97
CA MET A 112 2.21 -11.43 -9.65
C MET A 112 2.10 -11.66 -11.15
N LYS A 113 1.28 -12.62 -11.58
CA LYS A 113 1.08 -12.94 -12.99
C LYS A 113 0.17 -11.95 -13.71
N ASN A 114 -0.94 -11.57 -13.08
CA ASN A 114 -2.03 -10.86 -13.76
C ASN A 114 -2.17 -9.40 -13.33
N GLY A 115 -1.48 -8.97 -12.26
CA GLY A 115 -1.57 -7.61 -11.72
C GLY A 115 -2.93 -7.27 -11.12
N VAL A 116 -3.79 -8.25 -10.81
CA VAL A 116 -5.11 -8.02 -10.20
C VAL A 116 -5.16 -8.68 -8.83
N LEU A 117 -5.30 -7.86 -7.80
CA LEU A 117 -5.45 -8.30 -6.42
C LEU A 117 -6.93 -8.58 -6.11
N ARG A 118 -7.20 -9.75 -5.53
CA ARG A 118 -8.53 -10.24 -5.13
C ARG A 118 -8.48 -10.86 -3.73
#